data_AF-A0AAX1N624-F1
#
_entry.id   AF-A0AAX1N624-F1
#
_cell.length_a   1.000
_cell.length_b   1.000
_cell.length_c   1.000
_cell.angle_alpha   90.00
_cell.angle_beta   90.00
_cell.angle_gamma   90.00
#
_symmetry.space_group_name_H-M   'P 1'
#
loop_
_entity.id
_entity.type
_entity.pdbx_description
1 polymer ?
#
loop_
_entity_poly.entity_id
_entity_poly.type
_entity_poly.pdbx_seq_one_letter_code
_entity_poly.pdbx_strand_id
1 'polypeptide(L)'
;MSFIDKLKTRWGVKSNWSVVVILLVFALTGTTFMYTVKPYVYPIFGIDSTSSIWVRIAAFFFIGLPCYQVLLLIWGTLLGQFRFFWEFEKRMFRRMTGRK
;
A
#
# COMPACT_ATOMS: atom_id res chain seq x y z
N MET A 1 -11.22 -23.15 -12.20
CA MET A 1 -11.04 -21.69 -12.12
C MET A 1 -9.56 -21.38 -12.03
N SER A 2 -9.03 -20.60 -12.96
CA SER A 2 -7.62 -20.18 -12.94
C SER A 2 -7.36 -19.30 -11.71
N PHE A 3 -6.10 -19.24 -11.26
CA PHE A 3 -5.69 -18.35 -10.17
C PHE A 3 -6.04 -16.88 -10.47
N ILE A 4 -5.90 -16.46 -11.73
CA ILE A 4 -6.28 -15.12 -12.20
C ILE A 4 -7.78 -14.90 -12.07
N ASP A 5 -8.62 -15.90 -12.37
CA ASP A 5 -10.08 -15.77 -12.25
C ASP A 5 -10.53 -15.57 -10.80
N LYS A 6 -9.88 -16.27 -9.85
CA LYS A 6 -10.13 -16.07 -8.42
C LYS A 6 -9.80 -14.65 -7.96
N LEU A 7 -8.68 -14.09 -8.45
CA LEU A 7 -8.27 -12.71 -8.15
C LEU A 7 -9.22 -11.70 -8.78
N LYS A 8 -9.61 -11.89 -10.04
CA LYS A 8 -10.59 -11.03 -10.73
C LYS A 8 -11.90 -10.96 -9.97
N THR A 9 -12.44 -12.11 -9.53
CA THR A 9 -13.69 -12.17 -8.77
C THR A 9 -13.56 -11.49 -7.40
N ARG A 10 -12.44 -11.70 -6.68
CA ARG A 10 -12.21 -11.04 -5.38
C ARG A 10 -12.06 -9.53 -5.47
N TRP A 11 -11.41 -9.05 -6.53
CA TRP A 11 -11.10 -7.64 -6.72
C TRP A 11 -12.16 -6.91 -7.56
N GLY A 12 -13.10 -7.63 -8.18
CA GLY A 12 -14.16 -7.04 -9.01
C GLY A 12 -13.65 -6.52 -10.35
N VAL A 13 -12.58 -7.10 -10.89
CA VAL A 13 -11.87 -6.59 -12.07
C VAL A 13 -12.23 -7.42 -13.31
N LYS A 14 -12.70 -6.77 -14.38
CA LYS A 14 -13.15 -7.45 -15.61
C LYS A 14 -12.00 -7.93 -16.51
N SER A 15 -10.88 -7.21 -16.53
CA SER A 15 -9.74 -7.48 -17.43
C SER A 15 -8.59 -8.22 -16.75
N ASN A 16 -7.99 -9.18 -17.44
CA ASN A 16 -6.77 -9.88 -16.99
C ASN A 16 -5.58 -8.92 -16.91
N TRP A 17 -5.50 -7.95 -17.83
CA TRP A 17 -4.45 -6.94 -17.86
C TRP A 17 -4.42 -6.10 -16.59
N SER A 18 -5.60 -5.69 -16.10
CA SER A 18 -5.72 -4.93 -14.87
C SER A 18 -5.19 -5.68 -13.65
N VAL A 19 -5.34 -7.01 -13.58
CA VAL A 19 -4.76 -7.81 -12.50
C VAL A 19 -3.24 -7.77 -12.52
N VAL A 20 -2.63 -7.91 -13.70
CA VAL A 20 -1.17 -7.83 -13.88
C VAL A 20 -0.67 -6.44 -13.47
N VAL A 21 -1.35 -5.38 -13.90
CA VAL A 21 -1.00 -4.00 -13.52
C VAL A 21 -1.10 -3.80 -12.01
N ILE A 22 -2.15 -4.30 -11.36
CA ILE A 22 -2.31 -4.21 -9.90
C ILE A 22 -1.16 -4.93 -9.18
N LEU A 23 -0.80 -6.13 -9.61
CA LEU A 23 0.34 -6.87 -9.06
C LEU A 23 1.65 -6.10 -9.24
N LEU A 24 1.82 -5.45 -10.38
CA LEU A 24 2.99 -4.62 -10.68
C LEU A 24 3.03 -3.39 -9.77
N VAL A 25 1.90 -2.70 -9.56
CA VAL A 25 1.79 -1.61 -8.57
C VAL A 25 2.21 -2.09 -7.19
N PHE A 26 1.74 -3.26 -6.74
CA PHE A 26 2.11 -3.82 -5.43
C PHE A 26 3.60 -4.13 -5.31
N ALA A 27 4.21 -4.65 -6.37
CA ALA A 27 5.65 -4.89 -6.41
C ALA A 27 6.44 -3.57 -6.31
N LEU A 28 6.07 -2.56 -7.11
CA LEU A 28 6.74 -1.25 -7.14
C LEU A 28 6.54 -0.46 -5.84
N THR A 29 5.34 -0.48 -5.28
CA THR A 29 5.09 0.15 -3.97
C THR A 29 5.89 -0.53 -2.86
N GLY A 30 5.92 -1.86 -2.83
CA GLY A 30 6.69 -2.63 -1.86
C GLY A 30 8.18 -2.29 -1.88
N THR A 31 8.78 -2.26 -3.08
CA THR A 31 10.19 -1.88 -3.23
C THR A 31 10.40 -0.42 -2.87
N THR A 32 9.60 0.50 -3.41
CA THR A 32 9.70 1.94 -3.14
C THR A 32 9.58 2.24 -1.64
N PHE A 33 8.67 1.56 -0.94
CA PHE A 33 8.49 1.72 0.50
C PHE A 33 9.75 1.35 1.28
N MET A 34 10.37 0.20 0.99
CA MET A 34 11.61 -0.21 1.67
C MET A 34 12.77 0.74 1.40
N TYR A 35 12.90 1.24 0.16
CA TYR A 35 13.98 2.15 -0.24
C TYR A 35 13.74 3.60 0.18
N THR A 36 12.49 4.01 0.41
CA THR A 36 12.15 5.42 0.72
C THR A 36 11.86 5.61 2.20
N VAL A 37 10.95 4.82 2.77
CA VAL A 37 10.42 5.08 4.11
C VAL A 37 11.46 4.79 5.18
N LYS A 38 12.19 3.69 5.05
CA LYS A 38 13.17 3.27 6.06
C LYS A 38 14.40 4.21 6.14
N PRO A 39 15.03 4.64 5.03
CA PRO A 39 16.20 5.50 5.11
C PRO A 39 15.88 7.01 5.08
N TYR A 40 14.75 7.45 4.51
CA TYR A 40 14.45 8.88 4.43
C TYR A 40 13.40 9.32 5.44
N VAL A 41 12.33 8.55 5.63
CA VAL A 41 11.24 8.98 6.52
C VAL A 41 11.60 8.77 7.99
N TYR A 42 12.18 7.63 8.36
CA TYR A 42 12.45 7.35 9.78
C TYR A 42 13.45 8.32 10.44
N PRO A 43 14.56 8.72 9.78
CA PRO A 43 15.48 9.68 10.35
C PRO A 43 14.88 11.09 10.52
N ILE A 44 13.96 11.50 9.63
CA ILE A 44 13.25 12.80 9.76
C ILE A 44 12.43 12.85 11.05
N PHE A 45 11.90 11.71 11.49
CA PHE A 45 11.18 11.59 12.76
C PHE A 45 12.08 11.28 13.97
N GLY A 46 13.42 11.36 13.80
CA GLY A 46 14.39 11.11 14.87
C GLY A 46 14.48 9.64 15.29
N ILE A 47 14.06 8.72 14.42
CA ILE A 47 14.06 7.28 14.71
C ILE A 47 15.36 6.70 14.20
N ASP A 48 16.26 6.49 15.15
CA ASP A 48 17.59 5.97 14.87
C ASP A 48 17.72 4.48 15.22
N SER A 49 18.82 3.88 14.78
CA SER A 49 19.15 2.49 15.12
C SER A 49 19.28 2.24 16.63
N THR A 50 19.49 3.30 17.41
CA THR A 50 19.58 3.32 18.88
C THR A 50 18.23 3.48 19.58
N SER A 51 17.16 3.84 18.85
CA SER A 51 15.82 3.95 19.42
C SER A 51 15.28 2.58 19.82
N SER A 52 14.55 2.51 20.93
CA SER A 52 13.95 1.27 21.41
C SER A 52 13.11 0.59 20.32
N ILE A 53 13.14 -0.74 20.31
CA ILE A 53 12.42 -1.57 19.33
C ILE A 53 10.93 -1.17 19.24
N TRP A 54 10.33 -0.79 20.38
CA TRP A 54 8.95 -0.34 20.50
C TRP A 54 8.66 0.95 19.70
N VAL A 55 9.59 1.91 19.68
CA VAL A 55 9.46 3.17 18.92
C VAL A 55 9.49 2.87 17.42
N ARG A 56 10.40 1.98 16.99
CA ARG A 56 10.52 1.57 15.59
C ARG A 56 9.27 0.83 15.10
N ILE A 57 8.69 -0.02 15.94
CA ILE A 57 7.42 -0.71 15.64
C ILE A 57 6.27 0.29 15.57
N ALA A 58 6.16 1.19 16.55
CA ALA A 58 5.12 2.23 16.55
C ALA A 58 5.19 3.08 15.27
N ALA A 59 6.38 3.54 14.89
CA ALA A 59 6.57 4.32 13.67
C ALA A 59 6.25 3.54 12.39
N PHE A 60 6.54 2.25 12.35
CA PHE A 60 6.12 1.43 11.21
C PHE A 60 4.61 1.41 11.04
N PHE A 61 3.86 1.30 12.15
CA PHE A 61 2.40 1.35 12.10
C PHE A 61 1.84 2.76 11.85
N PHE A 62 2.34 3.78 12.53
CA PHE A 62 1.78 5.13 12.47
C PHE A 62 2.26 5.94 11.27
N ILE A 63 3.49 5.73 10.79
CA ILE A 63 4.10 6.49 9.70
C ILE A 63 4.23 5.62 8.45
N GLY A 64 4.70 4.39 8.63
CA GLY A 64 4.86 3.45 7.53
C GLY A 64 3.52 3.16 6.85
N LEU A 65 2.45 2.89 7.61
CA LEU A 65 1.14 2.61 7.04
C LEU A 65 0.61 3.80 6.21
N PRO A 66 0.46 5.04 6.72
CA PRO A 66 0.00 6.15 5.87
C PRO A 66 0.89 6.40 4.65
N CYS A 67 2.21 6.25 4.79
CA CYS A 67 3.12 6.44 3.67
C CYS A 67 2.93 5.36 2.58
N TYR A 68 2.70 4.10 2.97
CA TYR A 68 2.41 3.02 2.04
C TYR A 68 1.10 3.25 1.27
N GLN A 69 0.08 3.75 1.96
CA GLN A 69 -1.21 4.12 1.36
C GLN A 69 -1.06 5.21 0.29
N VAL A 70 -0.27 6.25 0.57
CA VAL A 70 0.05 7.30 -0.41
C VAL A 70 0.84 6.74 -1.60
N LEU A 71 1.84 5.88 -1.36
CA LEU A 71 2.60 5.24 -2.43
C LEU A 71 1.72 4.36 -3.34
N LEU A 72 0.76 3.63 -2.77
CA LEU A 72 -0.23 2.86 -3.53
C LEU A 72 -1.07 3.72 -4.45
N LEU A 73 -1.50 4.89 -3.98
CA LEU A 73 -2.21 5.84 -4.84
C LEU A 73 -1.32 6.39 -5.94
N ILE A 74 -0.07 6.76 -5.65
CA ILE A 74 0.88 7.30 -6.64
C ILE A 74 1.16 6.27 -7.74
N TRP A 75 1.52 5.05 -7.39
CA TRP A 75 1.79 4.02 -8.40
C TRP A 75 0.49 3.58 -9.11
N GLY A 76 -0.63 3.60 -8.39
CA GLY A 76 -1.97 3.38 -8.95
C GLY A 76 -2.39 4.43 -9.98
N THR A 77 -2.08 5.73 -9.74
CA THR A 77 -2.32 6.79 -10.73
C THR A 77 -1.39 6.66 -11.92
N LEU A 78 -0.10 6.41 -11.70
CA LEU A 78 0.90 6.26 -12.76
C LEU A 78 0.55 5.16 -13.76
N LEU A 79 -0.01 4.03 -13.29
CA LEU A 79 -0.41 2.91 -14.15
C LEU A 79 -1.89 2.91 -14.55
N GLY A 80 -2.62 4.01 -14.29
CA GLY A 80 -4.01 4.19 -14.73
C GLY A 80 -5.04 3.34 -13.98
N GLN A 81 -4.70 2.80 -12.80
CA GLN A 81 -5.58 2.03 -11.93
C GLN A 81 -6.02 2.80 -10.66
N PHE A 82 -5.95 4.14 -10.68
CA PHE A 82 -6.28 4.99 -9.52
C PHE A 82 -7.63 4.67 -8.89
N ARG A 83 -8.71 4.55 -9.69
CA ARG A 83 -10.06 4.28 -9.16
C ARG A 83 -10.11 2.98 -8.38
N PHE A 84 -9.40 1.94 -8.83
CA PHE A 84 -9.33 0.67 -8.13
C PHE A 84 -8.66 0.83 -6.75
N PHE A 85 -7.50 1.48 -6.71
CA PHE A 85 -6.75 1.68 -5.47
C PHE A 85 -7.45 2.65 -4.50
N TRP A 86 -8.11 3.68 -5.01
CA TRP A 86 -8.92 4.60 -4.21
C TRP A 86 -10.12 3.90 -3.55
N GLU A 87 -10.84 3.05 -4.28
CA GLU A 87 -11.91 2.23 -3.69
C GLU A 87 -11.36 1.19 -2.71
N PHE A 88 -10.19 0.61 -3.00
CA PHE A 88 -9.52 -0.33 -2.11
C PHE A 88 -9.12 0.32 -0.78
N GLU A 89 -8.49 1.50 -0.83
CA GLU A 89 -8.08 2.26 0.35
C GLU A 89 -9.27 2.73 1.17
N LYS A 90 -10.29 3.33 0.52
CA LYS A 90 -11.53 3.72 1.21
C LYS A 90 -12.20 2.51 1.90
N ARG A 91 -12.20 1.35 1.25
CA ARG A 91 -12.74 0.11 1.84
C ARG A 91 -11.94 -0.33 3.06
N MET A 92 -10.61 -0.18 3.04
CA MET A 92 -9.75 -0.45 4.19
C MET A 92 -10.04 0.53 5.33
N PHE A 93 -10.09 1.83 5.03
CA PHE A 93 -10.33 2.88 6.01
C PHE A 93 -11.72 2.76 6.65
N ARG A 94 -12.74 2.39 5.86
CA ARG A 94 -14.09 2.13 6.34
C ARG A 94 -14.14 0.95 7.32
N ARG A 95 -13.33 -0.08 7.11
CA ARG A 95 -13.20 -1.22 8.05
C ARG A 95 -12.51 -0.83 9.34
N MET A 96 -11.51 0.06 9.28
CA MET A 96 -10.84 0.58 10.48
C MET A 96 -11.73 1.53 11.30
N THR A 97 -12.52 2.38 10.63
CA THR A 97 -13.36 3.40 11.29
C THR A 97 -14.77 2.92 11.64
N GLY A 98 -15.15 1.69 11.28
CA GLY A 98 -16.39 1.05 11.71
C GLY A 98 -17.70 1.66 11.17
N ARG A 99 -17.65 2.75 10.40
CA ARG A 99 -18.83 3.33 9.75
C ARG A 99 -19.19 2.50 8.52
N LYS A 100 -20.25 1.69 8.63
CA LYS A 100 -20.82 0.92 7.50
C LYS A 100 -21.12 1.81 6.29
#